data_AF-A0A530BJK8-F1
#
_entry.id   AF-A0A530BJK8-F1
#
_cell.length_a   1.000
_cell.length_b   1.000
_cell.length_c   1.000
_cell.angle_alpha   90.00
_cell.angle_beta   90.00
_cell.angle_gamma   90.00
#
_symmetry.space_group_name_H-M   'P 1'
#
loop_
_entity.id
_entity.type
_entity.pdbx_description
1 polymer ?
#
loop_
_entity_poly.entity_id
_entity_poly.type
_entity_poly.pdbx_seq_one_letter_code
_entity_poly.pdbx_strand_id
1 'polypeptide(L)' 'MKVTILANYEPQAAKGLMQGSNREVAIRALFESVGGKLSSLMFTRGLYDVVVNGEVPDQVAGMGMALAV' A
#
# COMPACT_ATOMS: atom_id res chain seq x y z
N MET A 1 11.62 -9.26 -5.22
CA MET A 1 10.37 -9.96 -5.61
C MET A 1 9.28 -8.94 -5.90
N LYS A 2 8.51 -9.09 -6.98
CA LYS A 2 7.38 -8.18 -7.28
C LYS A 2 6.15 -8.57 -6.48
N VAL A 3 5.44 -7.58 -5.96
CA VAL A 3 4.19 -7.77 -5.20
C VAL A 3 3.10 -6.83 -5.69
N THR A 4 1.88 -7.33 -5.66
CA THR A 4 0.64 -6.57 -5.88
C THR A 4 -0.23 -6.77 -4.65
N ILE A 5 -0.58 -5.67 -3.98
CA ILE A 5 -1.43 -5.66 -2.79
C ILE A 5 -2.74 -4.97 -3.18
N LEU A 6 -3.84 -5.65 -2.92
CA LEU A 6 -5.20 -5.13 -3.11
C LEU A 6 -5.75 -4.83 -1.73
N ALA A 7 -6.09 -3.57 -1.47
CA ALA A 7 -6.50 -3.14 -0.14
C ALA A 7 -7.81 -2.35 -0.16
N ASN A 8 -8.52 -2.42 0.96
CA ASN A 8 -9.72 -1.66 1.25
C ASN A 8 -9.48 -0.77 2.45
N TYR A 9 -10.07 0.42 2.43
CA TYR A 9 -10.01 1.30 3.59
C TYR A 9 -11.03 0.87 4.64
N GLU A 10 -10.57 0.73 5.87
CA GLU A 10 -11.45 0.77 7.02
C GLU A 10 -12.17 2.14 7.10
N PRO A 11 -13.42 2.23 7.60
CA PRO A 11 -14.20 3.47 7.61
C PRO A 11 -13.49 4.67 8.25
N GLN A 12 -12.64 4.41 9.26
CA GLN A 12 -11.82 5.43 9.91
C GLN A 12 -10.65 5.92 9.04
N ALA A 13 -10.08 5.05 8.20
CA ALA A 13 -8.96 5.38 7.33
C ALA A 13 -9.40 6.24 6.13
N ALA A 14 -10.64 6.02 5.66
CA ALA A 14 -11.28 6.82 4.62
C ALA A 14 -11.42 8.31 5.02
N LYS A 15 -11.75 8.60 6.28
CA LYS A 15 -11.80 9.99 6.78
C LYS A 15 -10.45 10.69 6.67
N GLY A 16 -9.37 10.01 7.02
CA GLY A 16 -8.01 10.54 6.88
C GLY A 16 -7.65 10.83 5.41
N LEU A 17 -8.12 10.01 4.48
CA LEU A 17 -7.96 10.26 3.05
C LEU A 17 -8.68 11.55 2.62
N MET A 18 -9.93 11.73 3.05
CA MET A 18 -10.74 12.92 2.74
C MET A 18 -10.16 14.21 3.31
N GLN A 19 -9.36 14.12 4.37
CA GLN A 19 -8.67 15.26 4.98
C GLN A 19 -7.34 15.62 4.31
N GLY A 20 -7.00 14.99 3.17
CA GLY A 20 -5.80 15.30 2.40
C GLY A 20 -4.55 14.51 2.83
N SER A 21 -4.72 13.36 3.49
CA SER A 21 -3.59 12.49 3.84
C SER A 21 -2.82 12.06 2.58
N ASN A 22 -1.50 12.25 2.60
CA ASN A 22 -0.63 11.87 1.49
C ASN A 22 -0.23 10.38 1.60
N ARG A 23 -1.21 9.50 1.36
CA ARG A 23 -1.07 8.04 1.56
C ARG A 23 0.06 7.44 0.74
N GLU A 24 0.32 7.96 -0.47
CA GLU A 24 1.45 7.48 -1.28
C GLU A 24 2.80 7.65 -0.55
N VAL A 25 3.00 8.76 0.16
CA VAL A 25 4.23 8.99 0.94
C VAL A 25 4.36 7.97 2.06
N ALA A 26 3.26 7.67 2.77
CA ALA A 26 3.25 6.68 3.83
C ALA A 26 3.56 5.27 3.30
N ILE A 27 2.92 4.87 2.19
CA ILE A 27 3.17 3.57 1.56
C ILE A 27 4.60 3.49 1.00
N ARG A 28 5.13 4.57 0.42
CA ARG A 28 6.52 4.64 -0.05
C ARG A 28 7.51 4.44 1.09
N ALA A 29 7.33 5.14 2.20
CA ALA A 29 8.17 4.99 3.39
C ALA A 29 8.08 3.56 3.97
N LEU A 30 6.90 2.95 3.93
CA LEU A 30 6.72 1.56 4.34
C LEU A 30 7.52 0.59 3.45
N PHE A 31 7.45 0.74 2.13
CA PHE A 31 8.28 -0.05 1.20
C PHE A 31 9.79 0.15 1.48
N GLU A 32 10.24 1.38 1.66
CA GLU A 32 11.64 1.69 1.95
C GLU A 32 12.10 1.08 3.28
N SER A 33 11.24 1.03 4.30
CA SER A 33 11.54 0.46 5.62
C SER A 33 11.88 -1.03 5.58
N VAL A 34 11.36 -1.76 4.58
CA VAL A 34 11.62 -3.18 4.37
C VAL A 34 12.66 -3.42 3.26
N GLY A 35 13.37 -2.39 2.82
CA GLY A 35 14.34 -2.48 1.71
C GLY A 35 13.68 -2.71 0.35
N GLY A 36 12.39 -2.39 0.23
CA GLY A 36 11.61 -2.48 -0.99
C GLY A 36 11.50 -1.16 -1.75
N LYS A 37 10.78 -1.20 -2.87
CA LYS A 37 10.54 -0.05 -3.74
C LYS A 37 9.08 -0.01 -4.21
N LEU A 38 8.40 1.10 -3.93
CA LEU A 38 7.07 1.36 -4.48
C LEU A 38 7.18 1.68 -5.98
N SER A 39 6.43 0.95 -6.80
CA SER A 39 6.32 1.21 -8.25
C SER A 39 5.10 2.06 -8.58
N SER A 40 3.94 1.75 -8.00
CA SER A 40 2.72 2.53 -8.19
C SER A 40 1.70 2.30 -7.09
N LEU A 41 0.90 3.32 -6.83
CA LEU A 41 -0.31 3.27 -6.01
C LEU A 41 -1.44 3.85 -6.85
N MET A 42 -2.54 3.12 -6.98
CA MET A 42 -3.69 3.53 -7.79
C MET A 42 -4.98 3.31 -7.02
N PHE A 43 -5.91 4.28 -7.09
CA PHE A 43 -7.28 4.07 -6.64
C PHE A 43 -8.05 3.29 -7.69
N THR A 44 -8.87 2.35 -7.23
CA THR A 44 -9.71 1.53 -8.11
C THR A 44 -11.19 1.82 -7.92
N ARG A 45 -11.98 1.49 -8.95
CA ARG A 45 -13.44 1.45 -8.87
C ARG A 45 -13.84 -0.03 -8.90
N GLY A 46 -14.34 -0.57 -7.80
CA GLY A 46 -14.70 -1.99 -7.71
C GLY A 46 -14.65 -2.52 -6.28
N LEU A 47 -14.30 -3.80 -6.13
CA LEU A 47 -14.24 -4.48 -4.83
C LEU A 47 -13.11 -3.95 -3.92
N TYR A 48 -12.03 -3.45 -4.51
CA TYR A 48 -10.88 -2.89 -3.79
C TYR A 48 -10.84 -1.38 -3.96
N ASP A 49 -10.33 -0.68 -2.94
CA ASP A 49 -10.20 0.77 -2.96
C ASP A 49 -8.87 1.19 -3.59
N VAL A 50 -7.80 0.43 -3.34
CA VAL A 50 -6.46 0.71 -3.88
C VAL A 50 -5.73 -0.54 -4.31
N VAL A 51 -4.85 -0.35 -5.30
CA VAL A 51 -3.85 -1.32 -5.75
C VAL A 51 -2.47 -0.72 -5.52
N VAL A 52 -1.61 -1.46 -4.84
CA VAL A 52 -0.23 -1.09 -4.56
C VAL A 52 0.71 -2.09 -5.21
N ASN A 53 1.56 -1.62 -6.11
CA ASN A 53 2.55 -2.44 -6.78
C ASN A 53 3.95 -2.02 -6.38
N GLY A 54 4.81 -3.00 -6.11
CA GLY A 54 6.20 -2.71 -5.78
C GLY A 54 7.08 -3.94 -5.73
N GLU A 55 8.27 -3.73 -5.20
CA GLU A 55 9.28 -4.76 -5.01
C GLU A 55 9.67 -4.85 -3.54
N VAL A 56 9.87 -6.08 -3.06
CA VAL A 56 10.30 -6.40 -1.69
C VAL A 56 11.44 -7.42 -1.74
N PRO A 57 12.32 -7.50 -0.71
CA PRO A 57 13.46 -8.42 -0.73
C PRO A 57 13.05 -9.89 -0.74
N ASP A 58 11.99 -10.25 -0.01
CA ASP A 58 11.54 -11.63 0.17
C ASP A 58 10.03 -11.73 0.40
N GLN A 59 9.54 -12.97 0.48
CA GLN A 59 8.11 -13.27 0.67
C GLN A 59 7.60 -12.86 2.06
N VAL A 60 8.43 -12.92 3.10
CA VAL A 60 8.02 -12.56 4.46
C VAL A 60 7.75 -11.06 4.54
N ALA A 61 8.64 -10.25 3.95
CA ALA A 61 8.42 -8.82 3.77
C ALA A 61 7.14 -8.56 2.96
N GLY A 62 6.93 -9.26 1.86
CA GLY A 62 5.72 -9.14 1.04
C GLY A 62 4.41 -9.40 1.81
N MET A 63 4.38 -10.44 2.64
CA MET A 63 3.22 -10.74 3.49
C MET A 63 3.03 -9.71 4.61
N GLY A 64 4.12 -9.25 5.22
CA GLY A 64 4.07 -8.16 6.22
C GLY A 64 3.50 -6.87 5.64
N MET A 65 3.89 -6.53 4.40
CA MET A 65 3.34 -5.38 3.69
C MET A 65 1.83 -5.49 3.48
N ALA A 66 1.32 -6.67 3.12
CA ALA A 66 -0.12 -6.88 2.89
C ALA A 66 -0.98 -6.68 4.15
N LEU A 67 -0.39 -6.80 5.35
CA LEU A 67 -1.07 -6.54 6.63
C LEU A 67 -0.98 -5.08 7.08
N ALA A 68 0.03 -4.35 6.60
CA ALA A 68 0.33 -2.99 7.02
C ALA A 68 -0.26 -1.90 6.11
N VAL A 69 -0.61 -2.26 4.87
CA VAL A 69 -1.30 -1.42 3.87
C VAL A 69 -2.80 -1.35 4.17
#